data_AF-A0A432RLD4-F1
#
_entry.id   AF-A0A432RLD4-F1
#
_cell.length_a   1.000
_cell.length_b   1.000
_cell.length_c   1.000
_cell.angle_alpha   90.00
_cell.angle_beta   90.00
_cell.angle_gamma   90.00
#
_symmetry.space_group_name_H-M   'P 1'
#
loop_
_entity.id
_entity.type
_entity.pdbx_description
1 polymer ?
#
loop_
_entity_poly.entity_id
_entity_poly.type
_entity_poly.pdbx_seq_one_letter_code
_entity_poly.pdbx_strand_id
1 'polypeptide(L)'
;PLKGAIAKNYRQSGKKGFDITGQYGEPVRAAAAGKVVYSGQGLLGYGNLVIVKHDVHFLSAYGSNSRILVREGDDVRMGQQIAEVGLGAGKQPVLHFEIRKSGKPVNPLFYLPNP
;
A
#
# COMPACT_ATOMS: atom_id res chain seq x y z
N PRO A 1 0.41 7.20 -3.67
CA PRO A 1 0.57 6.50 -2.37
C PRO A 1 1.86 6.92 -1.63
N LEU A 2 2.97 7.01 -2.37
CA LEU A 2 4.25 7.57 -1.94
C LEU A 2 4.85 8.28 -3.17
N LYS A 3 5.59 9.38 -2.98
CA LYS A 3 6.35 10.01 -4.08
C LYS A 3 7.76 9.44 -4.05
N GLY A 4 8.08 8.53 -4.96
CA GLY A 4 9.40 7.88 -4.98
C GLY A 4 9.61 7.06 -6.25
N ALA A 5 10.86 6.63 -6.46
CA ALA A 5 11.17 5.72 -7.55
C ALA A 5 10.54 4.34 -7.31
N ILE A 6 10.09 3.71 -8.40
CA ILE A 6 9.62 2.33 -8.36
C ILE A 6 10.87 1.45 -8.31
N ALA A 7 11.13 0.88 -7.13
CA ALA A 7 12.40 0.24 -6.81
C ALA A 7 12.52 -1.18 -7.38
N LYS A 8 11.37 -1.83 -7.62
CA LYS A 8 11.31 -3.16 -8.21
C LYS A 8 10.18 -3.26 -9.22
N ASN A 9 10.55 -3.62 -10.45
CA ASN A 9 9.64 -4.21 -11.40
C ASN A 9 8.99 -5.45 -10.78
N TYR A 10 7.66 -5.48 -10.83
CA TYR A 10 6.78 -6.65 -10.71
C TYR A 10 7.54 -7.99 -10.68
N ARG A 11 7.73 -8.57 -9.48
CA ARG A 11 8.27 -9.95 -9.41
C ARG A 11 7.14 -10.89 -9.82
N GLN A 12 7.36 -11.59 -10.93
CA GLN A 12 6.48 -12.59 -11.52
C GLN A 12 6.27 -13.84 -10.62
N SER A 13 6.69 -13.82 -9.36
CA SER A 13 6.38 -14.87 -8.37
C SER A 13 5.98 -14.31 -7.01
N GLY A 14 4.78 -14.70 -6.58
CA GLY A 14 4.35 -14.71 -5.18
C GLY A 14 3.73 -13.43 -4.60
N LYS A 15 4.22 -12.23 -4.94
CA LYS A 15 3.66 -10.95 -4.43
C LYS A 15 3.40 -9.97 -5.57
N LYS A 16 2.12 -9.70 -5.83
CA LYS A 16 1.62 -9.10 -7.08
C LYS A 16 1.42 -7.58 -6.96
N GLY A 17 2.35 -6.93 -6.27
CA GLY A 17 2.47 -5.48 -6.10
C GLY A 17 3.81 -4.96 -6.59
N PHE A 18 4.11 -3.69 -6.30
CA PHE A 18 5.46 -3.14 -6.46
C PHE A 18 5.95 -2.49 -5.17
N ASP A 19 7.27 -2.48 -5.00
CA ASP A 19 7.92 -1.80 -3.90
C ASP A 19 8.32 -0.39 -4.37
N ILE A 20 7.88 0.62 -3.62
CA ILE A 20 8.26 2.03 -3.83
C ILE A 20 9.35 2.36 -2.81
N THR A 21 10.52 2.81 -3.26
CA THR A 21 11.56 3.30 -2.34
C THR A 21 11.10 4.60 -1.70
N GLY A 22 11.38 4.75 -0.41
CA GLY A 22 11.19 5.99 0.33
C GLY A 22 12.21 6.10 1.46
N GLN A 23 11.92 6.95 2.43
CA GLN A 23 12.67 7.05 3.68
C GLN A 23 11.91 6.34 4.81
N TYR A 24 12.63 5.75 5.77
CA TYR A 24 11.97 5.17 6.94
C TYR A 24 11.21 6.27 7.71
N GLY A 25 9.96 6.00 8.08
CA GLY A 25 9.08 6.97 8.72
C GLY A 25 8.37 7.94 7.75
N GLU A 26 8.64 7.86 6.45
CA GLU A 26 8.00 8.75 5.48
C GLU A 26 6.48 8.53 5.42
N PRO A 27 5.65 9.59 5.30
CA PRO A 27 4.21 9.45 5.23
C PRO A 27 3.71 8.58 4.07
N VAL A 28 3.01 7.49 4.39
CA VAL A 28 2.24 6.69 3.42
C VAL A 28 0.83 7.25 3.33
N ARG A 29 0.40 7.59 2.11
CA ARG A 29 -0.87 8.26 1.85
C ARG A 29 -1.83 7.38 1.05
N ALA A 30 -3.12 7.46 1.38
CA ALA A 30 -4.18 6.79 0.62
C ALA A 30 -4.17 7.23 -0.85
N ALA A 31 -4.14 6.27 -1.77
CA ALA A 31 -4.12 6.51 -3.20
C ALA A 31 -5.45 7.10 -3.73
N ALA A 32 -6.56 6.75 -3.09
CA ALA A 32 -7.90 7.25 -3.36
C ALA A 32 -8.74 7.23 -2.09
N ALA A 33 -9.88 7.92 -2.09
CA ALA A 33 -10.83 7.88 -0.97
C ALA A 33 -11.44 6.47 -0.82
N GLY A 34 -11.84 6.09 0.38
CA GLY A 34 -12.43 4.78 0.63
C GLY A 34 -12.57 4.45 2.11
N LYS A 35 -12.88 3.20 2.40
CA LYS A 35 -12.99 2.66 3.77
C LYS A 35 -11.85 1.70 4.07
N VAL A 36 -11.24 1.83 5.23
CA VAL A 36 -10.24 0.87 5.72
C VAL A 36 -10.96 -0.43 6.07
N VAL A 37 -10.64 -1.49 5.35
CA VAL A 37 -11.21 -2.83 5.55
C VAL A 37 -10.24 -3.80 6.22
N TYR A 38 -9.01 -3.34 6.50
CA TYR A 38 -8.02 -4.06 7.29
C TYR A 38 -6.95 -3.11 7.82
N SER A 39 -6.55 -3.30 9.07
CA SER A 39 -5.43 -2.59 9.70
C SER A 39 -4.76 -3.52 10.73
N GLY A 40 -3.53 -3.98 10.46
CA GLY A 40 -2.84 -4.89 11.38
C GLY A 40 -1.66 -5.64 10.75
N GLN A 41 -1.17 -6.67 11.45
CA GLN A 41 0.01 -7.47 11.07
C GLN A 41 -0.29 -8.97 10.88
N GLY A 42 -1.56 -9.37 10.97
CA GLY A 42 -1.97 -10.79 10.94
C GLY A 42 -1.79 -11.49 9.58
N LEU A 43 -1.54 -10.75 8.50
CA LEU A 43 -1.32 -11.32 7.17
C LEU A 43 0.18 -11.54 6.92
N LEU A 44 0.57 -12.82 6.98
CA LEU A 44 1.96 -13.25 6.84
C LEU A 44 2.58 -12.71 5.54
N GLY A 45 3.77 -12.13 5.68
CA GLY A 45 4.54 -11.60 4.55
C GLY A 45 4.22 -10.16 4.14
N TYR A 46 3.20 -9.51 4.70
CA TYR A 46 2.94 -8.09 4.44
C TYR A 46 3.56 -7.16 5.49
N GLY A 47 3.91 -7.67 6.67
CA GLY A 47 4.24 -6.81 7.81
C GLY A 47 3.02 -6.01 8.25
N ASN A 48 3.23 -4.82 8.80
CA ASN A 48 2.11 -3.92 9.11
C ASN A 48 1.43 -3.50 7.81
N LEU A 49 0.13 -3.74 7.73
CA LEU A 49 -0.66 -3.67 6.52
C LEU A 49 -1.93 -2.86 6.75
N VAL A 50 -2.22 -1.99 5.79
CA VAL A 50 -3.51 -1.31 5.64
C VAL A 50 -4.13 -1.74 4.31
N ILE A 51 -5.42 -2.05 4.30
CA ILE A 51 -6.18 -2.26 3.05
C ILE A 51 -7.34 -1.26 3.01
N VAL A 52 -7.44 -0.52 1.92
CA VAL A 52 -8.51 0.44 1.67
C VAL A 52 -9.38 -0.06 0.52
N LYS A 53 -10.68 -0.19 0.77
CA LYS A 53 -11.71 -0.45 -0.24
C LYS A 53 -12.20 0.88 -0.80
N HIS A 54 -12.05 1.05 -2.11
CA HIS A 54 -12.47 2.27 -2.81
C HIS A 54 -13.90 2.15 -3.33
N ASP A 55 -14.24 0.98 -3.89
CA ASP A 55 -15.58 0.67 -4.38
C ASP A 55 -15.79 -0.86 -4.42
N VAL A 56 -16.81 -1.32 -5.15
CA VAL A 56 -17.12 -2.75 -5.33
C VAL A 56 -16.05 -3.50 -6.12
N HIS A 57 -15.27 -2.82 -6.94
CA HIS A 57 -14.24 -3.41 -7.80
C HIS A 57 -12.84 -3.22 -7.23
N PHE A 58 -12.53 -2.11 -6.57
CA PHE A 58 -11.15 -1.71 -6.28
C PHE A 58 -10.79 -1.72 -4.79
N LEU A 59 -9.61 -2.29 -4.52
CA LEU A 59 -8.91 -2.26 -3.25
C LEU A 59 -7.46 -1.80 -3.48
N SER A 60 -6.90 -1.08 -2.52
CA SER A 60 -5.45 -0.84 -2.42
C SER A 60 -4.89 -1.40 -1.13
N ALA A 61 -3.68 -1.95 -1.20
CA ALA A 61 -2.97 -2.51 -0.05
C ALA A 61 -1.63 -1.81 0.15
N TYR A 62 -1.31 -1.49 1.41
CA TYR A 62 -0.12 -0.74 1.83
C TYR A 62 0.59 -1.58 2.88
N GLY A 63 1.65 -2.29 2.51
CA GLY A 63 2.42 -3.19 3.38
C GLY A 63 3.82 -2.65 3.70
N SER A 64 4.51 -3.39 4.56
CA SER A 64 5.85 -3.05 5.06
C SER A 64 5.92 -1.73 5.82
N ASN A 65 4.81 -1.32 6.46
CA ASN A 65 4.78 -0.07 7.23
C ASN A 65 5.55 -0.19 8.56
N SER A 66 6.16 0.88 9.04
CA SER A 66 6.73 0.95 10.40
C SER A 66 5.61 1.16 11.42
N ARG A 67 4.63 1.98 11.07
CA ARG A 67 3.50 2.37 11.93
C ARG A 67 2.22 2.50 11.12
N ILE A 68 1.11 2.08 11.72
CA ILE A 68 -0.24 2.28 11.17
C ILE A 68 -0.93 3.40 11.95
N LEU A 69 -1.63 4.29 11.24
CA LEU A 69 -2.26 5.49 11.80
C LEU A 69 -3.79 5.47 11.67
N VAL A 70 -4.35 4.44 11.04
CA VAL A 70 -5.80 4.25 10.84
C VAL A 70 -6.24 2.87 11.34
N ARG A 71 -7.52 2.74 11.68
CA ARG A 71 -8.14 1.50 12.14
C ARG A 71 -9.11 0.96 11.11
N GLU A 72 -9.43 -0.33 11.21
CA GLU A 72 -10.52 -0.92 10.43
C GLU A 72 -11.83 -0.18 10.71
N GLY A 73 -12.59 0.10 9.65
CA GLY A 73 -13.83 0.87 9.69
C GLY A 73 -13.67 2.35 9.33
N ASP A 74 -12.47 2.93 9.50
CA ASP A 74 -12.21 4.35 9.23
C ASP A 74 -12.46 4.71 7.76
N ASP A 75 -13.07 5.88 7.53
CA ASP A 75 -13.14 6.49 6.20
C ASP A 75 -11.91 7.36 5.95
N VAL A 76 -11.29 7.21 4.78
CA VAL A 76 -10.08 7.93 4.38
C VAL A 76 -10.31 8.73 3.11
N ARG A 77 -9.69 9.91 3.02
CA ARG A 77 -9.66 10.73 1.82
C ARG A 77 -8.40 10.44 0.98
N MET A 78 -8.47 10.71 -0.32
CA MET A 78 -7.27 10.69 -1.16
C MET A 78 -6.19 11.61 -0.58
N GLY A 79 -4.95 11.12 -0.49
CA GLY A 79 -3.81 11.88 0.05
C GLY A 79 -3.74 11.93 1.59
N GLN A 80 -4.75 11.42 2.29
CA GLN A 80 -4.72 11.29 3.75
C GLN A 80 -3.59 10.35 4.16
N GLN A 81 -2.81 10.74 5.16
CA GLN A 81 -1.78 9.88 5.74
C GLN A 81 -2.44 8.74 6.53
N ILE A 82 -2.03 7.51 6.25
CA ILE A 82 -2.62 6.29 6.82
C ILE A 82 -1.59 5.42 7.55
N ALA A 83 -0.31 5.60 7.23
CA ALA A 83 0.80 4.84 7.80
C ALA A 83 2.12 5.59 7.60
N GLU A 84 3.20 4.98 8.06
CA GLU A 84 4.59 5.42 7.85
C GLU A 84 5.39 4.30 7.19
N VAL A 85 6.30 4.66 6.28
CA VAL A 85 7.15 3.70 5.55
C VAL A 85 8.04 2.95 6.54
N GLY A 86 8.05 1.62 6.44
CA GLY A 86 8.92 0.75 7.22
C GLY A 86 9.98 0.09 6.37
N LEU A 87 10.45 -1.06 6.84
CA LEU A 87 11.50 -1.83 6.19
C LEU A 87 10.93 -3.07 5.50
N GLY A 88 11.30 -3.26 4.23
CA GLY A 88 11.04 -4.50 3.51
C GLY A 88 11.97 -5.64 3.93
N ALA A 89 11.81 -6.82 3.32
CA ALA A 89 12.60 -8.02 3.65
C ALA A 89 14.14 -7.83 3.53
N GLY A 90 14.59 -6.91 2.66
CA GLY A 90 16.01 -6.57 2.50
C GLY A 90 16.53 -5.48 3.44
N LYS A 91 15.78 -5.11 4.49
CA LYS A 91 16.06 -3.97 5.40
C LYS A 91 16.20 -2.61 4.69
N GLN A 92 15.67 -2.50 3.47
CA GLN A 92 15.60 -1.25 2.75
C GLN A 92 14.26 -0.56 3.05
N PRO A 93 14.24 0.78 3.24
CA PRO A 93 12.99 1.50 3.43
C PRO A 93 12.14 1.49 2.16
N VAL A 94 11.01 0.79 2.23
CA VAL A 94 10.12 0.61 1.09
C VAL A 94 8.67 0.55 1.53
N LEU A 95 7.77 1.03 0.67
CA LEU A 95 6.35 0.74 0.74
C LEU A 95 6.03 -0.40 -0.22
N HIS A 96 5.44 -1.49 0.26
CA HIS A 96 4.84 -2.50 -0.60
C HIS A 96 3.43 -2.04 -0.99
N PHE A 97 3.17 -1.81 -2.27
CA PHE A 97 1.89 -1.29 -2.76
C PHE A 97 1.22 -2.23 -3.77
N GLU A 98 -0.07 -2.48 -3.56
CA GLU A 98 -0.91 -3.26 -4.48
C GLU A 98 -2.20 -2.50 -4.83
N ILE A 99 -2.70 -2.74 -6.04
CA ILE A 99 -4.10 -2.49 -6.42
C ILE A 99 -4.71 -3.82 -6.84
N ARG A 100 -5.90 -4.11 -6.34
CA ARG A 100 -6.70 -5.28 -6.72
C ARG A 100 -8.00 -4.83 -7.34
N LYS A 101 -8.32 -5.38 -8.51
CA LYS A 101 -9.60 -5.23 -9.21
C LYS A 101 -10.35 -6.56 -9.16
N SER A 102 -11.54 -6.58 -8.57
CA SER A 102 -12.36 -7.78 -8.40
C SER A 102 -11.58 -8.94 -7.76
N GLY A 103 -10.82 -8.63 -6.71
CA GLY A 103 -9.98 -9.58 -5.99
C GLY A 103 -8.68 -10.01 -6.70
N LYS A 104 -8.50 -9.65 -7.98
CA LYS A 104 -7.28 -9.94 -8.74
C LYS A 104 -6.33 -8.75 -8.69
N PRO A 105 -5.05 -8.94 -8.33
CA PRO A 105 -4.07 -7.87 -8.40
C PRO A 105 -3.81 -7.47 -9.85
N VAL A 106 -3.74 -6.17 -10.06
CA VAL A 106 -3.53 -5.53 -11.36
C VAL A 106 -2.31 -4.62 -11.27
N ASN A 107 -1.68 -4.31 -12.41
CA ASN A 107 -0.57 -3.35 -12.43
C ASN A 107 -1.07 -1.97 -11.95
N PRO A 108 -0.61 -1.47 -10.80
CA PRO A 108 -1.14 -0.22 -10.24
C PRO A 108 -0.78 1.03 -11.06
N LEU A 109 0.24 0.96 -11.93
CA LEU A 109 0.64 2.08 -12.79
C LEU A 109 -0.47 2.53 -13.75
N PHE A 110 -1.40 1.64 -14.12
CA PHE A 110 -2.53 1.99 -14.98
C PHE A 110 -3.66 2.74 -14.25
N TYR A 111 -3.59 2.82 -12.91
CA TYR A 111 -4.69 3.33 -12.07
C TYR A 111 -4.25 4.47 -11.15
N LEU A 112 -2.96 4.78 -11.12
CA LEU A 112 -2.44 5.97 -10.46
C LEU A 112 -2.39 7.10 -11.50
N PRO A 113 -2.73 8.35 -11.11
CA PRO A 113 -2.50 9.49 -11.99
C PRO A 113 -1.01 9.55 -12.35
N ASN A 114 -0.71 9.79 -13.64
CA ASN A 114 0.66 9.99 -14.09
C ASN A 114 1.31 11.15 -13.30
N PRO A 115 2.60 11.06 -12.97
CA PRO A 115 3.32 12.10 -12.25
C PRO A 115 3.32 13.44 -12.99
#